data_AF-A0A2T4VSQ1-F1
#
_entry.id   AF-A0A2T4VSQ1-F1
#
_cell.length_a   1.000
_cell.length_b   1.000
_cell.length_c   1.000
_cell.angle_alpha   90.00
_cell.angle_beta   90.00
_cell.angle_gamma   90.00
#
_symmetry.space_group_name_H-M   'P 1'
#
loop_
_entity.id
_entity.type
_entity.pdbx_description
1 polymer ?
#
loop_
_entity_poly.entity_id
_entity_poly.type
_entity_poly.pdbx_seq_one_letter_code
_entity_poly.pdbx_strand_id
1 'polypeptide(L)'
;MNKMSMLIAALALASAPAFAAEYQCHGNRVEKSGSTHYTVRTSGADVTIEKGGSSRGKAVKRGGNYAVEVGGSTQATIENGRIYKGGSTWATVSDAQRVYDCPDIVAATLWVLDQQGQL
;
A
#
# COMPACT_ATOMS: atom_id res chain seq x y z
N MET A 1 -17.66 -63.49 -7.21
CA MET A 1 -17.53 -62.25 -8.01
C MET A 1 -18.24 -61.13 -7.28
N ASN A 2 -17.64 -59.92 -7.30
CA ASN A 2 -18.18 -58.61 -6.89
C ASN A 2 -18.02 -58.27 -5.40
N LYS A 3 -17.46 -57.13 -4.97
CA LYS A 3 -16.92 -55.93 -5.62
C LYS A 3 -15.94 -55.26 -4.63
N MET A 4 -14.72 -54.93 -5.06
CA MET A 4 -13.87 -53.95 -4.38
C MET A 4 -14.57 -52.59 -4.46
N SER A 5 -14.85 -51.96 -3.32
CA SER A 5 -15.29 -50.58 -3.27
C SER A 5 -14.19 -49.75 -2.63
N MET A 6 -13.40 -49.15 -3.51
CA MET A 6 -12.35 -48.18 -3.25
C MET A 6 -13.00 -46.86 -2.81
N LEU A 7 -12.73 -46.39 -1.60
CA LEU A 7 -13.14 -45.06 -1.13
C LEU A 7 -11.93 -44.13 -1.20
N ILE A 8 -12.02 -43.19 -2.13
CA ILE A 8 -11.07 -42.14 -2.44
C ILE A 8 -11.09 -41.11 -1.30
N ALA A 9 -9.94 -40.88 -0.67
CA ALA A 9 -9.74 -39.78 0.27
C ALA A 9 -9.65 -38.46 -0.51
N ALA A 10 -10.67 -37.61 -0.38
CA ALA A 10 -10.65 -36.26 -0.93
C ALA A 10 -9.77 -35.36 -0.02
N LEU A 11 -8.56 -35.03 -0.50
CA LEU A 11 -7.75 -33.95 0.06
C LEU A 11 -8.47 -32.62 -0.18
N ALA A 12 -9.04 -32.03 0.87
CA ALA A 12 -9.51 -30.65 0.84
C ALA A 12 -8.30 -29.71 0.82
N LEU A 13 -7.87 -29.30 -0.37
CA LEU A 13 -6.99 -28.16 -0.57
C LEU A 13 -7.77 -26.90 -0.18
N ALA A 14 -7.56 -26.42 1.04
CA ALA A 14 -8.04 -25.11 1.46
C ALA A 14 -7.33 -24.05 0.60
N SER A 15 -8.02 -23.51 -0.39
CA SER A 15 -7.58 -22.34 -1.14
C SER A 15 -7.50 -21.16 -0.16
N ALA A 16 -6.28 -20.77 0.24
CA ALA A 16 -6.08 -19.50 0.93
C ALA A 16 -6.64 -18.38 0.05
N PRO A 17 -7.42 -17.42 0.59
CA PRO A 17 -7.88 -16.29 -0.20
C PRO A 17 -6.64 -15.52 -0.67
N ALA A 18 -6.43 -15.49 -1.99
CA ALA A 18 -5.49 -14.57 -2.58
C ALA A 18 -6.05 -13.16 -2.36
N PHE A 19 -5.52 -12.44 -1.36
CA PHE A 19 -5.81 -11.03 -1.18
C PHE A 19 -5.17 -10.29 -2.36
N ALA A 20 -5.95 -10.02 -3.40
CA ALA A 20 -5.55 -9.06 -4.41
C ALA A 20 -5.47 -7.69 -3.73
N ALA A 21 -4.40 -6.93 -4.02
CA ALA A 21 -4.33 -5.55 -3.57
C ALA A 21 -5.55 -4.78 -4.07
N GLU A 22 -6.14 -3.97 -3.20
CA GLU A 22 -7.37 -3.23 -3.51
C GLU A 22 -7.09 -2.08 -4.48
N TYR A 23 -5.88 -1.52 -4.40
CA TYR A 23 -5.42 -0.43 -5.24
C TYR A 23 -4.20 -0.86 -6.06
N GLN A 24 -4.12 -0.39 -7.31
CA GLN A 24 -3.03 -0.70 -8.23
C GLN A 24 -2.44 0.58 -8.83
N CYS A 25 -1.12 0.69 -8.86
CA CYS A 25 -0.44 1.79 -9.53
C CYS A 25 -0.25 1.52 -11.03
N HIS A 26 -0.76 2.41 -11.88
CA HIS A 26 -0.58 2.41 -13.32
C HIS A 26 0.02 3.75 -13.75
N GLY A 27 1.34 3.78 -13.95
CA GLY A 27 2.07 5.02 -14.20
C GLY A 27 1.92 5.99 -13.02
N ASN A 28 1.27 7.13 -13.26
CA ASN A 28 1.02 8.14 -12.23
C ASN A 28 -0.38 8.04 -11.60
N ARG A 29 -1.15 6.98 -11.89
CA ARG A 29 -2.51 6.77 -11.37
C ARG A 29 -2.50 5.65 -10.35
N VAL A 30 -3.29 5.83 -9.30
CA VAL A 30 -3.65 4.75 -8.37
C VAL A 30 -5.10 4.41 -8.65
N GLU A 31 -5.35 3.21 -9.13
CA GLU A 31 -6.64 2.75 -9.59
C GLU A 31 -7.27 1.78 -8.59
N LYS A 32 -8.60 1.83 -8.47
CA LYS A 32 -9.42 0.88 -7.72
C LYS A 32 -10.58 0.45 -8.60
N SER A 33 -10.76 -0.85 -8.78
CA SER A 33 -11.81 -1.42 -9.65
C SER A 33 -11.84 -0.81 -11.06
N GLY A 34 -10.67 -0.52 -11.64
CA GLY A 34 -10.53 0.05 -12.99
C GLY A 34 -10.83 1.55 -13.13
N SER A 35 -10.99 2.27 -12.01
CA SER A 35 -11.15 3.73 -12.00
C SER A 35 -10.01 4.40 -11.25
N THR A 36 -9.50 5.51 -11.77
CA THR A 36 -8.48 6.32 -11.07
C THR A 36 -9.07 6.91 -9.78
N HIS A 37 -8.44 6.59 -8.66
CA HIS A 37 -8.84 7.04 -7.34
C HIS A 37 -7.91 8.13 -6.80
N TYR A 38 -6.61 7.99 -7.06
CA TYR A 38 -5.58 8.98 -6.72
C TYR A 38 -4.61 9.19 -7.88
N THR A 39 -3.94 10.33 -7.87
CA THR A 39 -2.83 10.63 -8.78
C THR A 39 -1.56 10.83 -7.98
N VAL A 40 -0.47 10.22 -8.43
CA VAL A 40 0.87 10.38 -7.89
C VAL A 40 1.59 11.45 -8.70
N ARG A 41 2.13 12.47 -8.04
CA ARG A 41 3.04 13.44 -8.66
C ARG A 41 4.41 13.33 -8.03
N THR A 42 5.44 13.23 -8.85
CA THR A 42 6.82 13.18 -8.39
C THR A 42 7.55 14.47 -8.73
N SER A 43 8.30 15.02 -7.78
CA SER A 43 9.18 16.17 -7.99
C SER A 43 10.55 15.84 -7.42
N GLY A 44 11.51 15.53 -8.28
CA GLY A 44 12.75 14.91 -7.85
C GLY A 44 12.46 13.58 -7.14
N ALA A 45 12.92 13.46 -5.89
CA ALA A 45 12.67 12.28 -5.06
C ALA A 45 11.35 12.34 -4.28
N ASP A 46 10.69 13.50 -4.21
CA ASP A 46 9.46 13.70 -3.43
C ASP A 46 8.25 13.14 -4.17
N VAL A 47 7.30 12.61 -3.41
CA VAL A 47 6.06 11.99 -3.90
C VAL A 47 4.88 12.72 -3.31
N THR A 48 3.98 13.24 -4.12
CA THR A 48 2.72 13.86 -3.69
C THR A 48 1.55 13.00 -4.14
N ILE A 49 0.60 12.76 -3.23
CA ILE A 49 -0.66 12.09 -3.54
C ILE A 49 -1.76 13.14 -3.68
N GLU A 50 -2.51 13.08 -4.77
CA GLU A 50 -3.61 13.99 -5.07
C GLU A 50 -4.91 13.23 -5.29
N LYS A 51 -6.03 13.87 -4.94
CA LYS A 51 -7.39 13.41 -5.26
C LYS A 51 -8.25 14.59 -5.66
N GLY A 52 -8.81 14.54 -6.87
CA GLY A 52 -9.60 15.64 -7.45
C GLY A 52 -8.79 16.91 -7.70
N GLY A 53 -7.47 16.81 -7.92
CA GLY A 53 -6.58 17.95 -8.16
C GLY A 53 -6.08 18.66 -6.89
N SER A 54 -6.44 18.18 -5.69
CA SER A 54 -5.91 18.68 -4.42
C SER A 54 -4.95 17.67 -3.78
N SER A 55 -3.87 18.18 -3.20
CA SER A 55 -2.91 17.37 -2.44
C SER A 55 -3.56 16.82 -1.16
N ARG A 56 -3.40 15.51 -0.92
CA ARG A 56 -3.80 14.82 0.31
C ARG A 56 -2.63 14.63 1.26
N GLY A 57 -1.42 14.63 0.72
CA GLY A 57 -0.19 14.61 1.46
C GLY A 57 0.97 14.27 0.53
N LYS A 58 2.17 14.21 1.11
CA LYS A 58 3.40 13.95 0.35
C LYS A 58 4.45 13.24 1.20
N ALA A 59 5.26 12.40 0.58
CA ALA A 59 6.52 11.95 1.13
C ALA A 59 7.65 12.84 0.62
N VAL A 60 8.37 13.47 1.55
CA VAL A 60 9.51 14.35 1.28
C VAL A 60 10.79 13.60 1.61
N LYS A 61 11.73 13.52 0.67
CA LYS A 61 13.03 12.88 0.89
C LYS A 61 13.87 13.71 1.85
N ARG A 62 14.41 13.07 2.90
CA ARG A 62 15.32 13.70 3.88
C ARG A 62 16.53 12.81 4.12
N GLY A 63 17.65 13.11 3.47
CA GLY A 63 18.85 12.26 3.56
C GLY A 63 18.55 10.82 3.12
N GLY A 64 18.65 9.85 4.04
CA GLY A 64 18.39 8.44 3.78
C GLY A 64 16.90 8.03 3.80
N ASN A 65 16.04 8.79 4.47
CA ASN A 65 14.65 8.41 4.75
C ASN A 65 13.64 9.34 4.06
N TYR A 66 12.35 9.09 4.29
CA TYR A 66 11.24 9.91 3.81
C TYR A 66 10.36 10.33 4.97
N ALA A 67 9.91 11.58 4.97
CA ALA A 67 8.90 12.06 5.91
C ALA A 67 7.57 12.21 5.18
N VAL A 68 6.52 11.53 5.69
CA VAL A 68 5.16 11.68 5.16
C VAL A 68 4.51 12.88 5.84
N GLU A 69 4.11 13.87 5.07
CA GLU A 69 3.56 15.13 5.52
C GLU A 69 2.11 15.32 5.10
N VAL A 70 1.33 15.86 6.02
CA VAL A 70 -0.06 16.30 5.81
C VAL A 70 -0.17 17.72 6.35
N GLY A 71 -0.66 18.65 5.54
CA GLY A 71 -0.78 20.06 5.95
C GLY A 71 0.53 20.71 6.40
N GLY A 72 1.68 20.22 5.92
CA GLY A 72 3.02 20.70 6.31
C GLY A 72 3.56 20.11 7.62
N SER A 73 2.84 19.21 8.28
CA SER A 73 3.29 18.50 9.49
C SER A 73 3.66 17.06 9.17
N THR A 74 4.80 16.59 9.67
CA THR A 74 5.24 15.19 9.52
C THR A 74 4.38 14.26 10.37
N GLN A 75 3.75 13.28 9.73
CA GLN A 75 2.87 12.28 10.35
C GLN A 75 3.56 10.94 10.57
N ALA A 76 4.52 10.60 9.71
CA ALA A 76 5.29 9.36 9.79
C ALA A 76 6.65 9.51 9.09
N THR A 77 7.56 8.60 9.39
CA THR A 77 8.86 8.47 8.71
C THR A 77 8.96 7.09 8.08
N ILE A 78 9.36 7.02 6.81
CA ILE A 78 9.63 5.77 6.10
C ILE A 78 11.13 5.59 6.00
N GLU A 79 11.63 4.51 6.60
CA GLU A 79 13.05 4.21 6.68
C GLU A 79 13.28 2.70 6.70
N ASN A 80 14.26 2.22 5.92
CA ASN A 80 14.67 0.80 5.90
C ASN A 80 13.49 -0.19 5.76
N GLY A 81 12.55 0.10 4.85
CA GLY A 81 11.38 -0.76 4.60
C GLY A 81 10.33 -0.73 5.71
N ARG A 82 10.40 0.22 6.64
CA ARG A 82 9.47 0.36 7.77
C ARG A 82 8.87 1.75 7.82
N ILE A 83 7.67 1.83 8.38
CA ILE A 83 6.92 3.05 8.62
C ILE A 83 6.93 3.30 10.13
N TYR A 84 7.44 4.44 10.56
CA TYR A 84 7.58 4.83 11.97
C TYR A 84 6.60 5.96 12.32
N LYS A 85 6.03 5.88 13.53
CA LYS A 85 5.21 6.94 14.14
C LYS A 85 5.64 7.11 15.59
N GLY A 86 5.97 8.34 15.99
CA GLY A 86 6.41 8.63 17.36
C GLY A 86 7.63 7.83 17.82
N GLY A 87 8.57 7.52 16.91
CA GLY A 87 9.78 6.76 17.22
C GLY A 87 9.62 5.23 17.29
N SER A 88 8.40 4.72 17.18
CA SER A 88 8.13 3.28 17.13
C SER A 88 7.75 2.82 15.73
N THR A 89 8.03 1.57 15.37
CA THR A 89 7.50 1.03 14.11
C THR A 89 5.99 0.91 14.21
N TRP A 90 5.32 1.47 13.21
CA TRP A 90 3.88 1.41 13.04
C TRP A 90 3.47 0.28 12.08
N ALA A 91 4.17 0.14 10.95
CA ALA A 91 3.95 -0.91 9.95
C ALA A 91 5.22 -1.15 9.12
N THR A 92 5.20 -2.16 8.24
CA THR A 92 6.22 -2.32 7.20
C THR A 92 5.75 -1.75 5.87
N VAL A 93 6.68 -1.42 4.97
CA VAL A 93 6.34 -1.04 3.59
C VAL A 93 5.64 -2.19 2.87
N SER A 94 6.00 -3.43 3.15
CA SER A 94 5.33 -4.61 2.58
C SER A 94 3.88 -4.75 3.04
N ASP A 95 3.57 -4.39 4.28
CA ASP A 95 2.16 -4.33 4.75
C ASP A 95 1.35 -3.31 3.95
N ALA A 96 1.95 -2.16 3.63
CA ALA A 96 1.33 -1.15 2.78
C ALA A 96 1.15 -1.66 1.35
N GLN A 97 2.14 -2.37 0.78
CA GLN A 97 2.08 -2.91 -0.58
C GLN A 97 1.02 -3.99 -0.78
N ARG A 98 0.66 -4.71 0.30
CA ARG A 98 -0.46 -5.66 0.27
C ARG A 98 -1.81 -4.99 0.04
N VAL A 99 -1.95 -3.71 0.40
CA VAL A 99 -3.18 -2.93 0.19
C VAL A 99 -3.07 -2.11 -1.10
N TYR A 100 -1.91 -1.50 -1.33
CA TYR A 100 -1.59 -0.66 -2.47
C TYR A 100 -0.47 -1.30 -3.28
N ASP A 101 -0.80 -2.00 -4.36
CA ASP A 101 0.17 -2.57 -5.29
C ASP A 101 0.84 -1.46 -6.09
N CYS A 102 1.83 -0.86 -5.44
CA CYS A 102 2.50 0.37 -5.82
C CYS A 102 3.97 0.32 -5.40
N PRO A 103 4.84 1.14 -6.01
CA PRO A 103 6.22 1.29 -5.56
C PRO A 103 6.30 1.67 -4.08
N ASP A 104 7.32 1.17 -3.38
CA ASP A 104 7.52 1.25 -1.93
C ASP A 104 7.06 2.56 -1.28
N ILE A 105 7.64 3.69 -1.71
CA ILE A 105 7.35 5.00 -1.10
C ILE A 105 5.92 5.44 -1.39
N VAL A 106 5.38 5.15 -2.57
CA VAL A 106 4.00 5.47 -2.94
C VAL A 106 3.03 4.66 -2.08
N ALA A 107 3.23 3.34 -1.99
CA ALA A 107 2.40 2.45 -1.18
C ALA A 107 2.42 2.86 0.30
N ALA A 108 3.60 3.08 0.87
CA ALA A 108 3.74 3.51 2.26
C ALA A 108 3.12 4.89 2.52
N THR A 109 3.23 5.83 1.57
CA THR A 109 2.59 7.15 1.69
C THR A 109 1.07 7.01 1.68
N LEU A 110 0.51 6.28 0.72
CA LEU A 110 -0.94 6.03 0.64
C LEU A 110 -1.45 5.38 1.93
N TRP A 111 -0.77 4.36 2.42
CA TRP A 111 -1.13 3.70 3.68
C TRP A 111 -1.13 4.68 4.85
N VAL A 112 -0.09 5.51 5.01
CA VAL A 112 -0.07 6.52 6.09
C VAL A 112 -1.23 7.51 5.96
N LEU A 113 -1.54 7.98 4.75
CA LEU A 113 -2.65 8.92 4.52
C LEU A 113 -4.01 8.29 4.84
N ASP A 114 -4.20 7.02 4.49
CA ASP A 114 -5.41 6.25 4.81
C ASP A 114 -5.62 6.13 6.33
N GLN A 115 -4.56 5.73 7.05
CA GLN A 115 -4.59 5.62 8.51
C GLN A 115 -4.83 6.97 9.22
N GLN A 116 -4.66 8.09 8.52
CA GLN A 116 -4.89 9.46 9.03
C GLN A 116 -6.21 10.06 8.50
N GLY A 117 -7.03 9.29 7.78
CA GLY A 117 -8.31 9.73 7.23
C GLY A 117 -8.18 10.82 6.16
N GLN A 118 -7.07 10.84 5.42
CA GLN A 118 -6.79 11.88 4.40
C GLN A 118 -7.18 11.47 2.97
N LEU A 119 -7.56 10.21 2.76
CA LEU A 119 -7.82 9.62 1.44
C LEU A 119 -9.31 9.56 1.04
#